data_AF-A0A7K0DAN6-F1
#
_entry.id   AF-A0A7K0DAN6-F1
#
_cell.length_a   1.000
_cell.length_b   1.000
_cell.length_c   1.000
_cell.angle_alpha   90.00
_cell.angle_beta   90.00
_cell.angle_gamma   90.00
#
_symmetry.space_group_name_H-M   'P 1'
#
loop_
_entity.id
_entity.type
_entity.pdbx_description
1 polymer ?
#
loop_
_entity_poly.entity_id
_entity_poly.type
_entity_poly.pdbx_seq_one_letter_code
_entity_poly.pdbx_strand_id
1 'polypeptide(L)'
;MIALNTTAENVQRAADLLGVFAFGVSGALLAVRKNYDMVGIAVLACATAFGGGVVRDVVIGAVPPVALTDPWYLGLPILAAAIIFLWRPPRRLVATPLDLADAIGLGVFSVTGTVTAYQHGLATVPSALLGVLTAVGGGLIRDVLAGVQPSVLRPDQEIYALPALLGASAAAALLRFGALTAWTGAAASAGAVVLRVLALRYHWHAPRARGRRG
;
A
#
# COMPACT_ATOMS: atom_id res chain seq x y z
N MET A 1 -26.13 -3.14 6.02
CA MET A 1 -24.90 -2.38 6.32
C MET A 1 -24.37 -2.93 7.64
N ILE A 2 -23.28 -3.71 7.63
CA ILE A 2 -22.68 -4.21 8.89
C ILE A 2 -22.00 -2.99 9.53
N ALA A 3 -22.62 -2.42 10.57
CA ALA A 3 -21.98 -1.38 11.36
C ALA A 3 -20.83 -2.05 12.13
N LEU A 4 -19.60 -1.66 11.82
CA LEU A 4 -18.47 -1.99 12.68
C LEU A 4 -18.69 -1.26 14.02
N ASN A 5 -18.29 -1.88 15.13
CA ASN A 5 -18.29 -1.14 16.40
C ASN A 5 -17.19 -0.07 16.35
N THR A 6 -17.35 1.00 17.14
CA THR A 6 -16.46 2.17 17.16
C THR A 6 -14.97 1.81 17.29
N THR A 7 -14.66 0.73 18.02
CA THR A 7 -13.30 0.20 18.14
C THR A 7 -12.72 -0.26 16.80
N ALA A 8 -13.49 -0.98 15.98
CA ALA A 8 -13.03 -1.47 14.69
C ALA A 8 -12.84 -0.35 13.67
N GLU A 9 -13.69 0.68 13.69
CA GLU A 9 -13.53 1.88 12.86
C GLU A 9 -12.24 2.64 13.22
N ASN A 10 -11.97 2.82 14.51
CA ASN A 10 -10.75 3.48 14.98
C ASN A 10 -9.49 2.69 14.60
N VAL A 11 -9.51 1.37 14.73
CA VAL A 11 -8.38 0.52 14.33
C VAL A 11 -8.16 0.54 12.82
N GLN A 12 -9.24 0.51 12.02
CA GLN A 12 -9.14 0.63 10.57
C GLN A 12 -8.58 1.99 10.15
N ARG A 13 -9.03 3.08 10.76
CA ARG A 13 -8.49 4.43 10.51
C ARG A 13 -7.01 4.53 10.89
N ALA A 14 -6.63 4.01 12.06
CA ALA A 14 -5.24 3.98 12.48
C ALA A 14 -4.36 3.18 11.52
N ALA A 15 -4.87 2.04 11.04
CA ALA A 15 -4.19 1.24 10.02
C ALA A 15 -4.04 2.04 8.72
N ASP A 16 -5.10 2.67 8.20
CA ASP A 16 -5.02 3.50 7.00
C ASP A 16 -3.98 4.62 7.13
N LEU A 17 -3.97 5.35 8.25
CA LEU A 17 -2.98 6.40 8.50
C LEU A 17 -1.55 5.85 8.57
N LEU A 18 -1.35 4.67 9.16
CA LEU A 18 -0.06 3.97 9.16
C LEU A 18 0.37 3.63 7.72
N GLY A 19 -0.55 3.13 6.90
CA GLY A 19 -0.29 2.81 5.49
C GLY A 19 0.07 4.04 4.66
N VAL A 20 -0.67 5.14 4.86
CA VAL A 20 -0.38 6.46 4.26
C VAL A 20 1.02 6.93 4.63
N PHE A 21 1.37 6.91 5.92
CA PHE A 21 2.70 7.31 6.37
C PHE A 21 3.79 6.41 5.79
N ALA A 22 3.61 5.09 5.83
CA ALA A 22 4.58 4.12 5.32
C ALA A 22 4.82 4.28 3.80
N PHE A 23 3.76 4.47 3.01
CA PHE A 23 3.92 4.78 1.59
C PHE A 23 4.53 6.17 1.35
N GLY A 24 4.24 7.16 2.18
CA GLY A 24 4.92 8.46 2.17
C GLY A 24 6.43 8.31 2.37
N VAL A 25 6.86 7.50 3.34
CA VAL A 25 8.28 7.19 3.58
C VAL A 25 8.88 6.48 2.36
N SER A 26 8.19 5.48 1.80
CA SER A 26 8.65 4.76 0.62
C SER A 26 8.84 5.67 -0.59
N GLY A 27 7.87 6.55 -0.88
CA GLY A 27 7.96 7.55 -1.94
C GLY A 27 9.10 8.55 -1.71
N ALA A 28 9.24 9.07 -0.50
CA ALA A 28 10.31 9.99 -0.14
C ALA A 28 11.71 9.35 -0.31
N LEU A 29 11.88 8.10 0.11
CA LEU A 29 13.15 7.37 -0.06
C LEU A 29 13.48 7.13 -1.53
N LEU A 30 12.50 6.82 -2.38
CA LEU A 30 12.73 6.69 -3.81
C LEU A 30 13.15 8.02 -4.44
N ALA A 31 12.52 9.12 -4.02
CA ALA A 31 12.86 10.47 -4.49
C ALA A 31 14.32 10.82 -4.13
N VAL A 32 14.77 10.50 -2.91
CA VAL A 32 16.19 10.67 -2.51
C VAL A 32 17.12 9.82 -3.37
N ARG A 33 16.75 8.57 -3.67
CA ARG A 33 17.51 7.69 -4.57
C ARG A 33 17.63 8.26 -5.99
N LYS A 34 16.60 9.00 -6.42
CA LYS A 34 16.49 9.66 -7.73
C LYS A 34 16.99 11.09 -7.76
N ASN A 35 17.51 11.60 -6.64
CA ASN A 35 18.14 12.91 -6.52
C ASN A 35 17.16 14.07 -6.73
N TYR A 36 15.91 13.86 -6.34
CA TYR A 36 14.92 14.92 -6.37
C TYR A 36 15.19 15.95 -5.26
N ASP A 37 14.74 17.18 -5.50
CA ASP A 37 14.78 18.26 -4.51
C ASP A 37 13.68 18.07 -3.45
N MET A 38 13.59 19.01 -2.51
CA MET A 38 12.59 18.94 -1.42
C MET A 38 11.16 18.85 -1.96
N VAL A 39 10.86 19.60 -3.03
CA VAL A 39 9.52 19.60 -3.65
C VAL A 39 9.24 18.25 -4.28
N GLY A 40 10.18 17.70 -5.06
CA GLY A 40 10.05 16.38 -5.67
C GLY A 40 9.93 15.25 -4.64
N ILE A 41 10.61 15.34 -3.49
CA ILE A 41 10.45 14.40 -2.37
C ILE A 41 9.02 14.45 -1.82
N ALA A 42 8.50 15.66 -1.54
CA ALA A 42 7.15 15.84 -1.02
C ALA A 42 6.08 15.36 -2.02
N VAL A 43 6.23 15.71 -3.31
CA VAL A 43 5.31 15.29 -4.38
C VAL A 43 5.28 13.77 -4.52
N LEU A 44 6.45 13.12 -4.58
CA LEU A 44 6.50 11.67 -4.74
C LEU A 44 5.98 10.95 -3.50
N ALA A 45 6.27 11.45 -2.29
CA ALA A 45 5.69 10.93 -1.05
C ALA A 45 4.16 10.98 -1.06
N CYS A 46 3.58 12.15 -1.40
CA CYS A 46 2.13 12.31 -1.47
C CYS A 46 1.49 11.43 -2.56
N ALA A 47 2.07 11.41 -3.75
CA ALA A 47 1.57 10.59 -4.86
C ALA A 47 1.57 9.09 -4.51
N THR A 48 2.61 8.62 -3.82
CA THR A 48 2.71 7.22 -3.35
C THR A 48 1.66 6.93 -2.28
N ALA A 49 1.52 7.83 -1.31
CA ALA A 49 0.65 7.63 -0.14
C ALA A 49 -0.84 7.63 -0.49
N PHE A 50 -1.28 8.50 -1.39
CA PHE A 50 -2.71 8.63 -1.73
C PHE A 50 -3.09 7.92 -3.01
N GLY A 51 -2.14 7.64 -3.91
CA GLY A 51 -2.44 7.19 -5.27
C GLY A 51 -3.37 5.99 -5.31
N GLY A 52 -3.07 4.95 -4.54
CA GLY A 52 -3.93 3.77 -4.43
C GLY A 52 -5.33 4.08 -3.87
N GLY A 53 -5.39 4.87 -2.79
CA GLY A 53 -6.65 5.27 -2.14
C GLY A 53 -7.53 6.17 -3.01
N VAL A 54 -6.94 7.12 -3.74
CA VAL A 54 -7.66 7.98 -4.68
C VAL A 54 -8.24 7.16 -5.82
N VAL A 55 -7.47 6.22 -6.40
CA VAL A 55 -7.99 5.31 -7.42
C VAL A 55 -9.15 4.48 -6.87
N ARG A 56 -9.00 3.91 -5.67
CA ARG A 56 -10.08 3.17 -4.99
C ARG A 56 -11.33 4.01 -4.83
N ASP A 57 -11.20 5.20 -4.26
CA ASP A 57 -12.31 6.08 -3.92
C ASP A 57 -13.08 6.52 -5.18
N VAL A 58 -12.36 6.85 -6.26
CA VAL A 58 -12.98 7.16 -7.55
C VAL A 58 -13.71 5.94 -8.13
N VAL A 59 -13.14 4.74 -8.05
CA VAL A 59 -13.76 3.51 -8.57
C VAL A 59 -15.06 3.17 -7.85
N ILE A 60 -15.14 3.39 -6.53
CA ILE A 60 -16.35 3.12 -5.73
C ILE A 60 -17.31 4.33 -5.66
N GLY A 61 -16.99 5.43 -6.35
CA GLY A 61 -17.82 6.64 -6.34
C GLY A 61 -17.77 7.45 -5.04
N ALA A 62 -16.77 7.22 -4.17
CA ALA A 62 -16.53 8.00 -2.96
C ALA A 62 -15.82 9.31 -3.30
N VAL A 63 -16.58 10.27 -3.86
CA VAL A 63 -16.05 11.57 -4.31
C VAL A 63 -16.64 12.70 -3.46
N PRO A 64 -15.81 13.60 -2.86
CA PRO A 64 -14.34 13.68 -2.99
C PRO A 64 -13.58 12.56 -2.24
N PRO A 65 -12.42 12.10 -2.76
CA PRO A 65 -11.59 11.08 -2.10
C PRO A 65 -11.16 11.48 -0.69
N VAL A 66 -11.01 10.49 0.21
CA VAL A 66 -10.65 10.70 1.63
C VAL A 66 -9.32 11.43 1.80
N ALA A 67 -8.38 11.19 0.88
CA ALA A 67 -7.09 11.86 0.86
C ALA A 67 -7.18 13.40 0.75
N LEU A 68 -8.31 13.94 0.29
CA LEU A 68 -8.56 15.37 0.12
C LEU A 68 -9.50 15.95 1.18
N THR A 69 -10.12 15.13 2.02
CA THR A 69 -11.11 15.57 3.01
C THR A 69 -10.59 15.50 4.44
N ASP A 70 -9.63 14.62 4.74
CA ASP A 70 -9.02 14.50 6.08
C ASP A 70 -7.59 15.05 6.07
N PRO A 71 -7.29 16.09 6.89
CA PRO A 71 -5.98 16.74 6.93
C PRO A 71 -4.85 15.80 7.36
N TRP A 72 -5.14 14.72 8.10
CA TRP A 72 -4.11 13.74 8.48
C TRP A 72 -3.58 12.97 7.29
N TYR A 73 -4.41 12.75 6.28
CA TYR A 73 -3.96 12.07 5.07
C TYR A 73 -2.90 12.94 4.39
N LEU A 74 -3.11 14.24 4.19
CA LEU A 74 -2.07 15.12 3.64
C LEU A 74 -0.87 15.31 4.59
N GLY A 75 -1.10 15.46 5.89
CA GLY A 75 -0.06 15.78 6.86
C GLY A 75 1.00 14.69 7.01
N LEU A 76 0.61 13.41 6.97
CA LEU A 76 1.54 12.30 7.22
C LEU A 76 2.60 12.10 6.13
N PRO A 77 2.30 12.15 4.82
CA PRO A 77 3.32 12.06 3.78
C PRO A 77 4.21 13.29 3.71
N ILE A 78 3.69 14.47 4.04
CA ILE A 78 4.50 15.68 4.20
C ILE A 78 5.47 15.53 5.38
N LEU A 79 5.01 14.99 6.51
CA LEU A 79 5.87 14.66 7.65
C LEU A 79 6.93 13.63 7.25
N ALA A 80 6.56 12.57 6.55
CA ALA A 80 7.50 11.56 6.05
C ALA A 80 8.56 12.18 5.13
N ALA A 81 8.14 13.02 4.18
CA ALA A 81 9.03 13.76 3.30
C ALA A 81 10.00 14.66 4.08
N ALA A 82 9.51 15.40 5.07
CA ALA A 82 10.33 16.26 5.92
C ALA A 82 11.36 15.45 6.72
N ILE A 83 10.95 14.33 7.33
CA ILE A 83 11.85 13.43 8.07
C ILE A 83 12.97 12.92 7.15
N ILE A 84 12.62 12.39 5.98
CA ILE A 84 13.59 11.82 5.04
C ILE A 84 14.52 12.91 4.47
N PHE A 85 13.99 14.10 4.17
CA PHE A 85 14.78 15.23 3.70
C PHE A 85 15.79 15.72 4.75
N LEU A 86 15.40 15.79 6.02
CA LEU A 86 16.29 16.20 7.11
C LEU A 86 17.31 15.13 7.47
N TRP A 87 16.92 13.85 7.42
CA TRP A 87 17.81 12.73 7.72
C TRP A 87 18.92 12.54 6.67
N ARG A 88 18.67 12.92 5.40
CA ARG A 88 19.63 12.85 4.28
C ARG A 88 20.32 11.48 4.15
N PRO A 89 19.56 10.37 4.06
CA PRO A 89 20.15 9.04 4.04
C PRO A 89 21.07 8.86 2.81
N PRO A 90 22.19 8.13 2.94
CA PRO A 90 23.03 7.78 1.80
C PRO A 90 22.22 6.96 0.79
N ARG A 91 22.28 7.33 -0.50
CA ARG A 91 21.49 6.69 -1.57
C ARG A 91 21.65 5.17 -1.65
N ARG A 92 22.80 4.63 -1.26
CA ARG A 92 23.07 3.19 -1.22
C ARG A 92 22.30 2.42 -0.14
N LEU A 93 21.80 3.11 0.89
CA LEU A 93 21.12 2.52 2.05
C LEU A 93 19.60 2.67 2.01
N VAL A 94 19.05 3.33 0.99
CA VAL A 94 17.60 3.62 0.91
C VAL A 94 16.76 2.45 0.41
N ALA A 95 17.36 1.44 -0.24
CA ALA A 95 16.63 0.34 -0.87
C ALA A 95 15.85 -0.49 0.17
N THR A 96 16.52 -1.03 1.19
CA THR A 96 15.86 -1.86 2.21
C THR A 96 14.78 -1.12 3.00
N PRO A 97 15.01 0.11 3.51
CA PRO A 97 13.95 0.86 4.20
C PRO A 97 12.77 1.20 3.28
N LEU A 98 13.01 1.47 1.99
CA LEU A 98 11.96 1.73 1.01
C LEU A 98 11.08 0.50 0.83
N ASP A 99 11.69 -0.67 0.61
CA ASP A 99 10.97 -1.93 0.41
C ASP A 99 10.20 -2.37 1.66
N LEU A 100 10.74 -2.12 2.85
CA LEU A 100 10.05 -2.38 4.12
C LEU A 100 8.86 -1.44 4.34
N ALA A 101 9.03 -0.14 4.09
CA ALA A 101 7.95 0.83 4.20
C ALA A 101 6.83 0.55 3.19
N ASP A 102 7.21 0.18 1.97
CA ASP A 102 6.29 -0.28 0.93
C ASP A 102 5.53 -1.54 1.35
N ALA A 103 6.22 -2.54 1.91
CA ALA A 103 5.59 -3.76 2.42
C ALA A 103 4.52 -3.50 3.48
N ILE A 104 4.77 -2.54 4.40
CA ILE A 104 3.82 -2.11 5.42
C ILE A 104 2.58 -1.49 4.77
N GLY A 105 2.77 -0.50 3.89
CA GLY A 105 1.67 0.15 3.17
C GLY A 105 0.84 -0.84 2.36
N LEU A 106 1.51 -1.74 1.64
CA LEU A 106 0.89 -2.79 0.83
C LEU A 106 0.04 -3.75 1.67
N GLY A 107 0.56 -4.25 2.79
CA GLY A 107 -0.19 -5.16 3.66
C GLY A 107 -1.41 -4.50 4.29
N VAL A 108 -1.27 -3.26 4.76
CA VAL A 108 -2.38 -2.47 5.31
C VAL A 108 -3.46 -2.22 4.25
N PHE A 109 -3.10 -1.59 3.13
CA PHE A 109 -4.06 -1.17 2.10
C PHE A 109 -4.72 -2.35 1.37
N SER A 110 -4.10 -3.53 1.38
CA SER A 110 -4.75 -4.73 0.86
C SER A 110 -6.02 -5.08 1.63
N VAL A 111 -6.00 -4.91 2.97
CA VAL A 111 -7.14 -5.20 3.84
C VAL A 111 -8.09 -4.01 3.89
N THR A 112 -7.60 -2.81 4.19
CA THR A 112 -8.47 -1.64 4.36
C THR A 112 -9.14 -1.23 3.05
N GLY A 113 -8.45 -1.39 1.91
CA GLY A 113 -9.03 -1.23 0.58
C GLY A 113 -10.17 -2.21 0.31
N THR A 114 -10.00 -3.48 0.68
CA THR A 114 -11.07 -4.50 0.56
C THR A 114 -12.26 -4.20 1.46
N VAL A 115 -12.02 -3.82 2.71
CA VAL A 115 -13.10 -3.48 3.66
C VAL A 115 -13.88 -2.26 3.17
N THR A 116 -13.18 -1.21 2.74
CA THR A 116 -13.80 0.02 2.21
C THR A 116 -14.64 -0.28 0.98
N ALA A 117 -14.11 -1.06 0.03
CA ALA A 117 -14.83 -1.47 -1.17
C ALA A 117 -16.13 -2.24 -0.84
N TYR A 118 -16.04 -3.19 0.09
CA TYR A 118 -17.20 -3.98 0.52
C TYR A 118 -18.25 -3.12 1.22
N GLN A 119 -17.83 -2.16 2.06
CA GLN A 119 -18.73 -1.21 2.72
C GLN A 119 -19.46 -0.29 1.72
N HIS A 120 -18.85 -0.02 0.56
CA HIS A 120 -19.47 0.72 -0.54
C HIS A 120 -20.33 -0.16 -1.47
N GLY A 121 -20.65 -1.38 -1.04
CA GLY A 121 -21.63 -2.23 -1.72
C GLY A 121 -21.04 -3.15 -2.80
N LEU A 122 -19.72 -3.22 -2.95
CA LEU A 122 -19.10 -4.21 -3.84
C LEU A 122 -19.28 -5.62 -3.25
N ALA A 123 -19.46 -6.60 -4.12
CA ALA A 123 -19.43 -8.01 -3.73
C ALA A 123 -18.04 -8.41 -3.19
N THR A 124 -17.97 -9.52 -2.46
CA THR A 124 -16.76 -10.00 -1.77
C THR A 124 -15.53 -10.11 -2.68
N VAL A 125 -15.67 -10.74 -3.86
CA VAL A 125 -14.54 -10.94 -4.79
C VAL A 125 -14.08 -9.63 -5.44
N PRO A 126 -14.96 -8.79 -6.02
CA PRO A 126 -14.57 -7.46 -6.49
C PRO A 126 -13.92 -6.59 -5.41
N SER A 127 -14.37 -6.71 -4.15
CA SER A 127 -13.76 -6.00 -3.02
C SER A 127 -12.32 -6.44 -2.76
N ALA A 128 -12.03 -7.74 -2.85
CA ALA A 128 -10.67 -8.26 -2.77
C ALA A 128 -9.80 -7.69 -3.89
N LEU A 129 -10.29 -7.72 -5.13
CA LEU A 129 -9.58 -7.17 -6.29
C LEU A 129 -9.26 -5.68 -6.13
N LEU A 130 -10.24 -4.89 -5.68
CA LEU A 130 -10.01 -3.46 -5.46
C LEU A 130 -9.05 -3.21 -4.29
N GLY A 131 -9.05 -4.05 -3.26
CA GLY A 131 -8.03 -4.01 -2.19
C GLY A 131 -6.62 -4.25 -2.72
N VAL A 132 -6.43 -5.23 -3.61
CA VAL A 132 -5.13 -5.45 -4.28
C VAL A 132 -4.72 -4.24 -5.11
N LEU A 133 -5.65 -3.67 -5.89
CA LEU A 133 -5.38 -2.47 -6.68
C LEU A 133 -5.01 -1.26 -5.80
N THR A 134 -5.67 -1.10 -4.65
CA THR A 134 -5.37 -0.05 -3.67
C THR A 134 -3.95 -0.24 -3.13
N ALA A 135 -3.61 -1.46 -2.73
CA ALA A 135 -2.32 -1.80 -2.15
C ALA A 135 -1.14 -1.63 -3.13
N VAL A 136 -1.32 -2.06 -4.37
CA VAL A 136 -0.27 -1.99 -5.40
C VAL A 136 -0.22 -0.61 -6.05
N GLY A 137 -1.36 0.08 -6.15
CA GLY A 137 -1.52 1.31 -6.91
C GLY A 137 -0.61 2.46 -6.47
N GLY A 138 -0.40 2.63 -5.16
CA GLY A 138 0.52 3.64 -4.64
C GLY A 138 1.96 3.44 -5.13
N GLY A 139 2.50 2.22 -4.95
CA GLY A 139 3.82 1.85 -5.44
C GLY A 139 3.95 1.89 -6.96
N LEU A 140 2.89 1.54 -7.70
CA LEU A 140 2.87 1.64 -9.15
C LEU A 140 2.97 3.09 -9.63
N ILE A 141 2.14 3.98 -9.07
CA ILE A 141 2.17 5.42 -9.38
C ILE A 141 3.53 6.01 -9.05
N ARG A 142 4.07 5.70 -7.86
CA ARG A 142 5.42 6.09 -7.44
C ARG A 142 6.47 5.73 -8.49
N ASP A 143 6.48 4.47 -8.91
CA ASP A 143 7.51 3.95 -9.80
C ASP A 143 7.43 4.58 -11.19
N VAL A 144 6.22 4.75 -11.72
CA VAL A 144 5.98 5.43 -13.00
C VAL A 144 6.45 6.88 -12.95
N LEU A 145 6.06 7.63 -11.91
CA LEU A 145 6.46 9.03 -11.74
C LEU A 145 7.98 9.18 -11.55
N ALA A 146 8.62 8.20 -10.88
CA ALA A 146 10.07 8.18 -10.69
C ALA A 146 10.87 7.70 -11.91
N GLY A 147 10.18 7.33 -13.01
CA GLY A 147 10.80 6.80 -14.22
C GLY A 147 11.56 5.50 -13.96
N VAL A 148 10.98 4.59 -13.18
CA VAL A 148 11.48 3.23 -13.00
C VAL A 148 10.42 2.21 -13.36
N GLN A 149 10.83 1.02 -13.79
CA GLN A 149 9.89 -0.06 -14.03
C GLN A 149 9.13 -0.37 -12.73
N PRO A 150 7.78 -0.42 -12.73
CA PRO A 150 7.00 -0.71 -11.53
C PRO A 150 7.34 -2.06 -10.93
N SER A 151 7.40 -2.11 -9.60
CA SER A 151 7.81 -3.30 -8.88
C SER A 151 6.98 -4.56 -9.20
N VAL A 152 5.68 -4.38 -9.42
CA VAL A 152 4.77 -5.46 -9.79
C VAL A 152 5.05 -6.05 -11.19
N LEU A 153 5.72 -5.28 -12.06
CA LEU A 153 6.04 -5.67 -13.44
C LEU A 153 7.49 -6.13 -13.61
N ARG A 154 8.29 -6.15 -12.53
CA ARG A 154 9.70 -6.55 -12.60
C ARG A 154 9.84 -8.07 -12.48
N PRO A 155 10.36 -8.75 -13.53
CA PRO A 155 10.49 -10.21 -13.53
C PRO A 155 11.59 -10.73 -12.60
N ASP A 156 12.50 -9.87 -12.17
CA ASP A 156 13.61 -10.12 -11.25
C ASP A 156 13.30 -9.71 -9.81
N GLN A 157 12.14 -9.10 -9.55
CA GLN A 157 11.77 -8.71 -8.21
C GLN A 157 11.13 -9.88 -7.43
N GLU A 158 11.25 -9.82 -6.11
CA GLU A 158 10.55 -10.73 -5.20
C GLU A 158 9.04 -10.51 -5.28
N ILE A 159 8.27 -11.56 -5.01
CA ILE A 159 6.82 -11.59 -5.19
C ILE A 159 6.14 -10.39 -4.46
N TYR A 160 5.62 -9.45 -5.26
CA TYR A 160 5.07 -8.17 -4.78
C TYR A 160 3.54 -8.21 -4.63
N ALA A 161 2.82 -8.67 -5.65
CA ALA A 161 1.35 -8.65 -5.65
C ALA A 161 0.71 -9.79 -4.86
N LEU A 162 1.40 -10.93 -4.67
CA LEU A 162 0.82 -12.09 -3.97
C LEU A 162 0.55 -11.82 -2.49
N PRO A 163 1.44 -11.15 -1.72
CA PRO A 163 1.11 -10.74 -0.36
C PRO A 163 -0.13 -9.85 -0.27
N ALA A 164 -0.30 -8.89 -1.20
CA ALA A 164 -1.50 -8.06 -1.27
C ALA A 164 -2.73 -8.91 -1.59
N LEU A 165 -2.62 -9.86 -2.54
CA LEU A 165 -3.71 -10.77 -2.88
C LEU A 165 -4.14 -11.62 -1.69
N LEU A 166 -3.19 -12.14 -0.92
CA LEU A 166 -3.47 -12.96 0.26
C LEU A 166 -4.11 -12.14 1.38
N GLY A 167 -3.62 -10.93 1.65
CA GLY A 167 -4.23 -10.01 2.62
C GLY A 167 -5.66 -9.63 2.24
N ALA A 168 -5.88 -9.23 0.99
CA ALA A 168 -7.20 -8.89 0.46
C ALA A 168 -8.16 -10.09 0.46
N SER A 169 -7.68 -11.28 0.08
CA SER A 169 -8.48 -12.50 0.09
C SER A 169 -8.85 -12.93 1.51
N ALA A 170 -7.93 -12.81 2.47
CA ALA A 170 -8.20 -13.07 3.88
C ALA A 170 -9.26 -12.11 4.42
N ALA A 171 -9.15 -10.81 4.15
CA ALA A 171 -10.15 -9.81 4.53
C ALA A 171 -11.52 -10.11 3.90
N ALA A 172 -11.55 -10.47 2.62
CA ALA A 172 -12.76 -10.84 1.91
C ALA A 172 -13.42 -12.10 2.49
N ALA A 173 -12.64 -13.11 2.87
CA ALA A 173 -13.15 -14.31 3.55
C ALA A 173 -13.73 -13.97 4.93
N LEU A 174 -13.01 -13.17 5.73
CA LEU A 174 -13.49 -12.70 7.03
C LEU A 174 -14.82 -11.94 6.92
N LEU A 175 -14.95 -11.07 5.92
CA LEU A 175 -16.21 -10.38 5.61
C LEU A 175 -17.33 -11.35 5.24
N ARG A 176 -17.06 -12.33 4.36
CA ARG A 176 -18.05 -13.30 3.90
C ARG A 176 -18.64 -14.13 5.03
N PHE A 177 -17.82 -14.50 6.01
CA PHE A 177 -18.23 -15.31 7.16
C PHE A 177 -18.63 -14.49 8.39
N GLY A 178 -18.68 -13.15 8.30
CA GLY A 178 -19.03 -12.30 9.43
C GLY A 178 -18.01 -12.30 10.56
N ALA A 179 -16.76 -12.69 10.28
CA ALA A 179 -15.66 -12.83 11.23
C ALA A 179 -14.68 -11.63 11.20
N LEU A 180 -14.97 -10.60 10.40
CA LEU A 180 -14.16 -9.39 10.37
C LEU A 180 -14.37 -8.56 11.66
N THR A 181 -13.28 -8.36 12.38
CA THR A 181 -13.16 -7.54 13.59
C THR A 181 -11.89 -6.70 13.47
N ALA A 182 -11.71 -5.75 14.39
CA ALA A 182 -10.47 -4.97 14.50
C ALA A 182 -9.21 -5.86 14.50
N TRP A 183 -9.24 -6.94 15.28
CA TRP A 183 -8.11 -7.85 15.48
C TRP A 183 -7.90 -8.78 14.29
N THR A 184 -8.96 -9.34 13.72
CA THR A 184 -8.83 -10.24 12.57
C THR A 184 -8.41 -9.49 11.30
N GLY A 185 -8.86 -8.23 11.13
CA GLY A 185 -8.35 -7.33 10.10
C GLY A 185 -6.87 -6.98 10.30
N ALA A 186 -6.48 -6.57 11.52
CA ALA A 186 -5.09 -6.27 11.84
C ALA A 186 -4.16 -7.49 11.64
N ALA A 187 -4.62 -8.69 12.03
CA ALA A 187 -3.89 -9.94 11.81
C ALA A 187 -3.73 -10.26 10.31
N ALA A 188 -4.76 -10.03 9.49
CA ALA A 188 -4.67 -10.21 8.04
C ALA A 188 -3.67 -9.23 7.40
N SER A 189 -3.67 -7.96 7.82
CA SER A 189 -2.68 -6.97 7.36
C SER A 189 -1.28 -7.36 7.78
N ALA A 190 -1.08 -7.71 9.06
CA ALA A 190 0.21 -8.15 9.57
C ALA A 190 0.73 -9.40 8.84
N GLY A 191 -0.15 -10.37 8.54
CA GLY A 191 0.18 -11.55 7.75
C GLY A 191 0.67 -11.19 6.34
N ALA A 192 0.01 -10.26 5.66
CA ALA A 192 0.44 -9.77 4.35
C ALA A 192 1.79 -9.04 4.43
N VAL A 193 2.02 -8.19 5.44
CA VAL A 193 3.30 -7.51 5.67
C VAL A 193 4.41 -8.52 5.92
N VAL A 194 4.20 -9.47 6.84
CA VAL A 194 5.16 -10.51 7.18
C VAL A 194 5.51 -11.31 5.93
N LEU A 195 4.53 -11.75 5.18
CA LEU A 195 4.77 -12.51 3.95
C LEU A 195 5.61 -11.72 2.95
N ARG A 196 5.34 -10.42 2.77
CA ARG A 196 6.14 -9.56 1.90
C ARG A 196 7.57 -9.41 2.42
N VAL A 197 7.77 -9.24 3.72
CA VAL A 197 9.11 -9.16 4.33
C VAL A 197 9.87 -10.48 4.20
N LEU A 198 9.20 -11.62 4.36
CA LEU A 198 9.80 -12.94 4.13
C LEU A 198 10.19 -13.12 2.65
N ALA A 199 9.34 -12.70 1.72
CA ALA A 199 9.66 -12.73 0.30
C ALA A 199 10.91 -11.91 -0.02
N LEU A 200 11.05 -10.71 0.55
CA LEU A 200 12.24 -9.85 0.43
C LEU A 200 13.49 -10.50 1.06
N ARG A 201 13.35 -11.08 2.26
CA ARG A 201 14.48 -11.69 3.00
C ARG A 201 15.01 -12.97 2.35
N TYR A 202 14.11 -13.78 1.80
CA TYR A 202 14.43 -15.08 1.21
C TYR A 202 14.46 -15.08 -0.32
N HIS A 203 14.37 -13.90 -0.94
CA HIS A 203 14.39 -13.71 -2.39
C HIS A 203 13.40 -14.63 -3.14
N TRP A 204 12.15 -14.65 -2.68
CA TRP A 204 11.12 -15.45 -3.34
C TRP A 204 10.70 -14.79 -4.65
N HIS A 205 10.95 -15.45 -5.77
CA HIS A 205 10.57 -14.97 -7.10
C HIS A 205 9.38 -15.74 -7.67
N ALA A 206 8.56 -15.04 -8.46
CA ALA A 206 7.51 -15.68 -9.23
C ALA A 206 8.10 -16.51 -10.38
N PRO A 207 7.47 -17.64 -10.76
CA PRO A 207 7.91 -18.44 -11.89
C PRO A 207 7.82 -17.62 -13.18
N ARG A 208 8.90 -17.64 -13.97
CA ARG A 208 8.93 -16.99 -15.28
C ARG A 208 8.33 -17.92 -16.34
N ALA A 209 7.57 -17.35 -17.27
CA ALA A 209 7.23 -18.05 -18.50
C ALA A 209 8.54 -18.47 -19.18
N ARG A 210 8.75 -19.79 -19.34
CA ARG A 210 10.02 -20.34 -19.82
C ARG A 210 10.32 -19.77 -21.20
N GLY A 211 11.35 -18.93 -21.30
CA GLY A 211 11.81 -18.42 -22.59
C GLY A 211 12.29 -19.58 -23.46
N ARG A 212 11.70 -19.70 -24.66
CA ARG A 212 12.25 -20.55 -25.71
C ARG A 212 13.61 -19.93 -26.07
N ARG A 213 14.71 -20.64 -25.77
CA ARG A 213 16.05 -20.22 -26.22
C ARG A 213 16.01 -20.16 -27.75
N GLY A 214 16.14 -18.97 -28.30
CA GLY A 214 16.39 -18.69 -29.72
C GLY A 214 17.64 -17.83 -29.80
#